data_AF-A0A928EML1-F1
#
_entry.id   AF-A0A928EML1-F1
#
_cell.length_a   1.000
_cell.length_b   1.000
_cell.length_c   1.000
_cell.angle_alpha   90.00
_cell.angle_beta   90.00
_cell.angle_gamma   90.00
#
_symmetry.space_group_name_H-M   'P 1'
#
loop_
_entity.id
_entity.type
_entity.pdbx_description
1 polymer ?
#
loop_
_entity_poly.entity_id
_entity_poly.type
_entity_poly.pdbx_seq_one_letter_code
_entity_poly.pdbx_strand_id
1 'polypeptide(L)'
;MKFYGQIIKNMTGKVFQKRKSAIRERNFMSNIERKNTKDGKQSFPERICRALDIEPDVLPHSSLVEIRGRSAVTVSGGGKILDYTDGEIKLALKKGAISIRGKRLVCASFCAGKVRIEGRIESVSFEEDTKNRGKDIC
;
A
#
# COMPACT_ATOMS: atom_id res chain seq x y z
N MET A 1 20.16 67.30 0.35
CA MET A 1 20.88 66.14 0.94
C MET A 1 19.95 64.91 1.06
N LYS A 2 19.59 64.22 -0.04
CA LYS A 2 18.69 63.03 -0.02
C LYS A 2 19.24 61.84 -0.85
N PHE A 3 20.56 61.67 -0.93
CA PHE A 3 21.15 60.62 -1.79
C PHE A 3 21.90 59.48 -1.06
N TYR A 4 22.26 59.64 0.22
CA TYR A 4 23.02 58.61 0.95
C TYR A 4 22.16 57.53 1.65
N GLY A 5 20.86 57.76 1.86
CA GLY A 5 19.97 56.81 2.57
C GLY A 5 19.40 55.66 1.72
N GLN A 6 19.45 55.77 0.38
CA GLN A 6 18.85 54.78 -0.53
C GLN A 6 19.79 53.58 -0.81
N ILE A 7 21.11 53.81 -0.75
CA ILE A 7 22.12 52.81 -1.15
C ILE A 7 22.26 51.69 -0.12
N ILE A 8 22.18 52.02 1.19
CA ILE A 8 22.36 51.05 2.28
C ILE A 8 21.19 50.06 2.40
N LYS A 9 19.96 50.44 2.00
CA LYS A 9 18.80 49.54 1.98
C LYS A 9 18.84 48.49 0.86
N ASN A 10 19.53 48.79 -0.24
CA ASN A 10 19.58 47.89 -1.41
C ASN A 10 20.68 46.81 -1.29
N MET A 11 21.76 47.05 -0.55
CA MET A 11 22.80 46.03 -0.30
C MET A 11 22.35 44.97 0.72
N THR A 12 21.60 45.36 1.76
CA THR A 12 21.10 44.42 2.78
C THR A 12 20.05 43.45 2.24
N GLY A 13 19.19 43.89 1.31
CA GLY A 13 18.19 43.05 0.66
C GLY A 13 18.78 41.93 -0.21
N LYS A 14 19.83 42.24 -1.00
CA LYS A 14 20.47 41.26 -1.90
C LYS A 14 21.25 40.18 -1.16
N VAL A 15 21.95 40.53 -0.07
CA VAL A 15 22.69 39.57 0.77
C VAL A 15 21.72 38.65 1.53
N PHE A 16 20.57 39.18 1.96
CA PHE A 16 19.53 38.39 2.64
C PHE A 16 18.81 37.42 1.68
N GLN A 17 18.56 37.82 0.43
CA GLN A 17 18.00 36.92 -0.60
C GLN A 17 18.94 35.78 -0.98
N LYS A 18 20.24 36.05 -1.12
CA LYS A 18 21.25 35.04 -1.50
C LYS A 18 21.47 33.98 -0.42
N ARG A 19 21.30 34.34 0.87
CA ARG A 19 21.32 33.38 1.99
C ARG A 19 20.08 32.48 2.01
N LYS A 20 18.90 33.00 1.65
CA LYS A 20 17.65 32.20 1.62
C LYS A 20 17.66 31.13 0.52
N SER A 21 18.20 31.42 -0.67
CA SER A 21 18.26 30.43 -1.76
C SER A 21 19.22 29.27 -1.46
N ALA A 22 20.40 29.56 -0.91
CA ALA A 22 21.38 28.53 -0.54
C ALA A 22 20.90 27.62 0.60
N ILE A 23 20.17 28.16 1.59
CA ILE A 23 19.56 27.36 2.66
C ILE A 23 18.44 26.48 2.09
N ARG A 24 17.66 27.00 1.13
CA ARG A 24 16.58 26.25 0.47
C ARG A 24 17.12 25.09 -0.38
N GLU A 25 18.21 25.29 -1.10
CA GLU A 25 18.89 24.24 -1.88
C GLU A 25 19.50 23.16 -0.98
N ARG A 26 20.13 23.54 0.14
CA ARG A 26 20.68 22.60 1.12
C ARG A 26 19.57 21.77 1.81
N ASN A 27 18.43 22.40 2.10
CA ASN A 27 17.25 21.72 2.62
C ASN A 27 16.54 20.84 1.55
N PHE A 28 16.67 21.18 0.26
CA PHE A 28 16.13 20.39 -0.85
C PHE A 28 16.98 19.13 -1.11
N MET A 29 18.31 19.25 -1.10
CA MET A 29 19.25 18.13 -1.25
C MET A 29 19.14 17.13 -0.08
N SER A 30 19.11 17.63 1.15
CA SER A 30 18.92 16.76 2.33
C SER A 30 17.54 16.11 2.40
N ASN A 31 16.50 16.71 1.83
CA ASN A 31 15.19 16.07 1.70
C ASN A 31 15.13 15.02 0.58
N ILE A 32 15.92 15.17 -0.50
CA ILE A 32 16.06 14.15 -1.56
C ILE A 32 16.81 12.92 -1.01
N GLU A 33 17.91 13.12 -0.27
CA GLU A 33 18.63 12.02 0.39
C GLU A 33 17.80 11.32 1.48
N ARG A 34 17.00 12.09 2.24
CA ARG A 34 16.05 11.52 3.22
C ARG A 34 14.84 10.84 2.57
N LYS A 35 14.48 11.19 1.33
CA LYS A 35 13.42 10.49 0.58
C LYS A 35 13.88 9.13 0.11
N ASN A 36 15.14 9.00 -0.34
CA ASN A 36 15.71 7.71 -0.76
C ASN A 36 16.00 6.74 0.39
N THR A 37 16.04 7.22 1.64
CA THR A 37 16.24 6.37 2.85
C THR A 37 14.94 6.06 3.58
N LYS A 38 13.79 6.57 3.11
CA LYS A 38 12.46 6.20 3.62
C LYS A 38 11.90 4.90 3.04
N ASP A 39 12.69 4.16 2.27
CA ASP A 39 12.38 2.79 1.81
C ASP A 39 12.90 1.70 2.79
N GLY A 40 13.44 2.08 3.95
CA GLY A 40 14.25 1.20 4.79
C GLY A 40 13.58 0.41 5.92
N LYS A 41 12.25 0.39 6.08
CA LYS A 41 11.62 -0.56 7.00
C LYS A 41 11.25 -1.82 6.23
N GLN A 42 12.24 -2.72 6.08
CA GLN A 42 11.99 -4.05 5.52
C GLN A 42 10.82 -4.69 6.26
N SER A 43 9.82 -5.15 5.51
CA SER A 43 8.65 -5.79 6.11
C SER A 43 9.06 -7.04 6.88
N PHE A 44 8.32 -7.43 7.93
CA PHE A 44 8.66 -8.62 8.72
C PHE A 44 8.87 -9.88 7.86
N PRO A 45 8.05 -10.15 6.81
CA PRO A 45 8.32 -11.21 5.85
C PRO A 45 9.65 -11.06 5.09
N GLU A 46 9.99 -9.87 4.60
CA GLU A 46 11.27 -9.62 3.90
C GLU A 46 12.48 -9.92 4.80
N ARG A 47 12.36 -9.62 6.10
CA ARG A 47 13.40 -9.95 7.08
C ARG A 47 13.58 -11.46 7.22
N ILE A 48 12.49 -12.24 7.14
CA ILE A 48 12.55 -13.70 7.20
C ILE A 48 13.10 -14.27 5.89
N CYS A 49 12.64 -13.82 4.73
CA CYS A 49 13.18 -14.22 3.41
C CYS A 49 14.69 -14.06 3.36
N ARG A 50 15.18 -12.89 3.78
CA ARG A 50 16.61 -12.58 3.85
C ARG A 50 17.36 -13.45 4.84
N ALA A 51 16.77 -13.73 6.01
CA ALA A 51 17.39 -14.58 7.01
C ALA A 51 17.47 -16.06 6.58
N LEU A 52 16.54 -16.50 5.75
CA LEU A 52 16.44 -17.88 5.27
C LEU A 52 17.05 -18.09 3.86
N ASP A 53 17.53 -17.03 3.21
CA ASP A 53 17.98 -17.03 1.79
C ASP A 53 16.93 -17.60 0.82
N ILE A 54 15.68 -17.23 1.07
CA ILE A 54 14.52 -17.67 0.29
C ILE A 54 13.99 -16.49 -0.53
N GLU A 55 13.67 -16.73 -1.80
CA GLU A 55 13.07 -15.72 -2.67
C GLU A 55 11.74 -15.21 -2.09
N PRO A 56 11.47 -13.89 -2.10
CA PRO A 56 10.28 -13.32 -1.47
C PRO A 56 8.96 -13.92 -1.99
N ASP A 57 8.94 -14.48 -3.18
CA ASP A 57 7.76 -15.13 -3.76
C ASP A 57 7.42 -16.49 -3.10
N VAL A 58 8.36 -17.10 -2.36
CA VAL A 58 8.17 -18.39 -1.70
C VAL A 58 7.47 -18.25 -0.35
N LEU A 59 7.68 -17.14 0.36
CA LEU A 59 6.93 -16.82 1.57
C LEU A 59 5.62 -16.15 1.13
N PRO A 60 4.44 -16.64 1.55
CA PRO A 60 3.17 -16.00 1.21
C PRO A 60 3.07 -14.65 1.94
N HIS A 61 3.51 -13.59 1.28
CA HIS A 61 3.43 -12.20 1.75
C HIS A 61 2.00 -11.64 1.71
N SER A 62 1.11 -12.29 0.98
CA SER A 62 -0.19 -11.75 0.57
C SER A 62 -1.29 -12.81 0.55
N SER A 63 -2.53 -12.36 0.38
CA SER A 63 -3.66 -13.25 0.14
C SER A 63 -3.49 -13.93 -1.23
N LEU A 64 -3.61 -15.25 -1.29
CA LEU A 64 -3.52 -16.02 -2.53
C LEU A 64 -4.92 -16.36 -3.02
N VAL A 65 -5.20 -16.10 -4.30
CA VAL A 65 -6.48 -16.43 -4.93
C VAL A 65 -6.21 -17.42 -6.05
N GLU A 66 -6.76 -18.63 -5.92
CA GLU A 66 -6.65 -19.70 -6.90
C GLU A 66 -8.02 -19.93 -7.54
N ILE A 67 -8.09 -19.84 -8.87
CA ILE A 67 -9.31 -20.06 -9.64
C ILE A 67 -9.16 -21.37 -10.42
N ARG A 68 -10.05 -22.33 -10.14
CA ARG A 68 -10.09 -23.62 -10.82
C ARG A 68 -11.27 -23.67 -11.78
N GLY A 69 -10.98 -23.36 -13.05
CA GLY A 69 -11.99 -23.29 -14.11
C GLY A 69 -13.05 -22.24 -13.79
N ARG A 70 -14.32 -22.60 -13.98
CA ARG A 70 -15.49 -21.75 -13.65
C ARG A 70 -16.30 -22.28 -12.46
N SER A 71 -15.77 -23.28 -11.76
CA SER A 71 -16.49 -24.05 -10.74
C SER A 71 -16.04 -23.76 -9.32
N ALA A 72 -14.79 -23.32 -9.12
CA ALA A 72 -14.26 -23.12 -7.78
C ALA A 72 -13.24 -21.97 -7.70
N VAL A 73 -13.32 -21.19 -6.62
CA VAL A 73 -12.30 -20.23 -6.20
C VAL A 73 -11.83 -20.61 -4.79
N THR A 74 -10.52 -20.65 -4.58
CA THR A 74 -9.92 -20.82 -3.25
C THR A 74 -9.15 -19.55 -2.89
N VAL A 75 -9.50 -18.92 -1.77
CA VAL A 75 -8.85 -17.72 -1.25
C VAL A 75 -8.12 -18.08 0.04
N SER A 76 -6.80 -17.96 0.06
CA SER A 76 -5.96 -18.18 1.23
C SER A 76 -5.44 -16.85 1.79
N GLY A 77 -5.30 -16.73 3.10
CA GLY A 77 -4.91 -15.48 3.75
C GLY A 77 -6.01 -14.42 3.73
N GLY A 78 -7.27 -14.85 3.58
CA GLY A 78 -8.47 -14.01 3.75
C GLY A 78 -8.94 -14.02 5.21
N GLY A 79 -9.52 -12.91 5.65
CA GLY A 79 -9.87 -12.69 7.06
C GLY A 79 -11.30 -13.09 7.38
N LYS A 80 -12.28 -12.52 6.66
CA LYS A 80 -13.71 -12.60 7.02
C LYS A 80 -14.59 -12.59 5.79
N ILE A 81 -15.73 -13.28 5.86
CA ILE A 81 -16.80 -13.13 4.88
C ILE A 81 -17.53 -11.82 5.20
N LEU A 82 -17.59 -10.91 4.22
CA LEU A 82 -18.25 -9.61 4.35
C LEU A 82 -19.72 -9.69 3.93
N ASP A 83 -19.98 -10.40 2.84
CA ASP A 83 -21.30 -10.61 2.30
C ASP A 83 -21.38 -12.01 1.69
N TYR A 84 -22.55 -12.64 1.82
CA TYR A 84 -22.76 -14.02 1.40
C TYR A 84 -24.16 -14.19 0.84
N THR A 85 -24.21 -14.34 -0.49
CA THR A 85 -25.43 -14.69 -1.24
C THR A 85 -25.11 -15.78 -2.25
N ASP A 86 -26.14 -16.37 -2.85
CA ASP A 86 -25.99 -17.36 -3.92
C ASP A 86 -25.51 -16.75 -5.25
N GLY A 87 -25.51 -15.43 -5.37
CA GLY A 87 -25.07 -14.67 -6.53
C GLY A 87 -23.74 -13.91 -6.36
N GLU A 88 -23.37 -13.60 -5.12
CA GLU A 88 -22.16 -12.85 -4.78
C GLU A 88 -21.65 -13.24 -3.38
N ILE A 89 -20.36 -13.58 -3.29
CA ILE A 89 -19.65 -13.78 -2.04
C ILE A 89 -18.50 -12.77 -1.96
N LYS A 90 -18.50 -11.95 -0.91
CA LYS A 90 -17.43 -10.98 -0.64
C LYS A 90 -16.58 -11.43 0.54
N LEU A 91 -15.26 -11.39 0.37
CA LEU A 91 -14.28 -11.72 1.41
C LEU A 91 -13.36 -10.54 1.67
N ALA A 92 -13.10 -10.25 2.93
CA ALA A 92 -12.07 -9.32 3.36
C ALA A 92 -10.68 -9.96 3.20
N LEU A 93 -9.78 -9.24 2.54
CA LEU A 93 -8.36 -9.56 2.47
C LEU A 93 -7.59 -8.67 3.45
N LYS A 94 -6.28 -8.92 3.64
CA LYS A 94 -5.45 -8.04 4.48
C LYS A 94 -5.36 -6.60 3.96
N LYS A 95 -5.46 -6.42 2.64
CA LYS A 95 -5.43 -5.12 1.95
C LYS A 95 -6.54 -5.10 0.91
N GLY A 96 -7.76 -4.76 1.33
CA GLY A 96 -8.91 -4.72 0.42
C GLY A 96 -9.92 -5.84 0.66
N ALA A 97 -10.79 -6.01 -0.32
CA ALA A 97 -11.76 -7.09 -0.38
C ALA A 97 -11.74 -7.73 -1.77
N ILE A 98 -12.21 -8.97 -1.84
CA ILE A 98 -12.47 -9.67 -3.08
C ILE A 98 -13.96 -9.97 -3.17
N SER A 99 -14.57 -9.66 -4.29
CA SER A 99 -15.94 -10.06 -4.62
C SER A 99 -15.93 -11.12 -5.71
N ILE A 100 -16.65 -12.21 -5.46
CA ILE A 100 -16.81 -13.34 -6.37
C ILE A 100 -18.28 -13.42 -6.72
N ARG A 101 -18.60 -13.21 -8.00
CA ARG A 101 -19.97 -13.18 -8.52
C ARG A 101 -20.25 -14.35 -9.44
N GLY A 102 -21.49 -14.82 -9.42
CA GLY A 102 -21.86 -16.01 -10.15
C GLY A 102 -23.29 -16.47 -9.88
N LYS A 103 -23.50 -17.79 -10.02
CA LYS A 103 -24.78 -18.45 -9.78
C LYS A 103 -24.57 -19.68 -8.92
N ARG A 104 -25.46 -19.87 -7.95
CA ARG A 104 -25.43 -20.98 -6.98
C ARG A 104 -24.07 -21.07 -6.28
N LEU A 105 -23.55 -19.92 -5.88
CA LEU A 105 -22.31 -19.85 -5.12
C LEU A 105 -22.54 -20.42 -3.72
N VAL A 106 -21.61 -21.25 -3.27
CA VAL A 106 -21.60 -21.85 -1.94
C VAL A 106 -20.19 -21.79 -1.34
N CYS A 107 -20.10 -21.51 -0.04
CA CYS A 107 -18.84 -21.70 0.69
C CYS A 107 -18.71 -23.18 1.04
N ALA A 108 -17.85 -23.90 0.30
CA ALA A 108 -17.57 -25.31 0.53
C ALA A 108 -16.68 -25.53 1.76
N SER A 109 -15.78 -24.60 2.08
CA SER A 109 -14.96 -24.68 3.30
C SER A 109 -14.48 -23.32 3.76
N PHE A 110 -14.48 -23.07 5.07
CA PHE A 110 -13.90 -21.88 5.70
C PHE A 110 -13.07 -22.30 6.92
N CYS A 111 -11.77 -22.53 6.72
CA CYS A 111 -10.89 -23.02 7.78
C CYS A 111 -9.45 -22.53 7.60
N ALA A 112 -8.74 -22.30 8.70
CA ALA A 112 -7.32 -21.91 8.72
C ALA A 112 -6.97 -20.71 7.81
N GLY A 113 -7.87 -19.71 7.69
CA GLY A 113 -7.68 -18.56 6.81
C GLY A 113 -7.75 -18.89 5.32
N LYS A 114 -8.27 -20.08 4.97
CA LYS A 114 -8.60 -20.51 3.61
C LYS A 114 -10.12 -20.61 3.44
N VAL A 115 -10.59 -20.05 2.34
CA VAL A 115 -12.00 -20.06 1.93
C VAL A 115 -12.08 -20.73 0.58
N ARG A 116 -12.94 -21.73 0.46
CA ARG A 116 -13.26 -22.38 -0.81
C ARG A 116 -14.68 -22.07 -1.17
N ILE A 117 -14.86 -21.49 -2.34
CA ILE A 117 -16.14 -21.13 -2.92
C ILE A 117 -16.34 -22.01 -4.14
N GLU A 118 -17.50 -22.63 -4.24
CA GLU A 118 -17.90 -23.45 -5.38
C GLU A 118 -19.20 -22.93 -5.97
N GLY A 119 -19.43 -23.19 -7.26
CA GLY A 119 -20.59 -22.69 -8.00
C GLY A 119 -20.18 -22.22 -9.39
N ARG A 120 -21.11 -21.62 -10.14
CA ARG A 120 -20.78 -21.09 -11.47
C ARG A 120 -20.24 -19.67 -11.32
N ILE A 121 -18.93 -19.52 -11.41
CA ILE A 121 -18.24 -18.24 -11.31
C ILE A 121 -18.35 -17.49 -12.64
N GLU A 122 -18.83 -16.26 -12.59
CA GLU A 122 -18.96 -15.37 -13.75
C GLU A 122 -17.91 -14.25 -13.71
N SER A 123 -17.62 -13.70 -12.52
CA SER A 123 -16.56 -12.69 -12.37
C SER A 123 -15.94 -12.69 -10.98
N VAL A 124 -14.72 -12.17 -10.90
CA VAL A 124 -13.96 -11.95 -9.67
C VAL A 124 -13.38 -10.55 -9.74
N SER A 125 -13.61 -9.71 -8.72
CA SER A 125 -13.15 -8.33 -8.66
C SER A 125 -12.50 -8.02 -7.32
N PHE A 126 -11.50 -7.14 -7.35
CA PHE A 126 -10.79 -6.68 -6.15
C PHE A 126 -11.20 -5.25 -5.84
N GLU A 127 -11.48 -4.99 -4.57
CA GLU A 127 -11.77 -3.66 -4.02
C GLU A 127 -10.59 -3.25 -3.14
N GLU A 128 -9.96 -2.10 -3.43
CA GLU A 128 -8.88 -1.58 -2.60
C GLU A 128 -9.42 -0.99 -1.29
N ASP A 129 -8.76 -1.29 -0.17
CA ASP A 129 -9.11 -0.68 1.11
C ASP A 129 -8.58 0.75 1.17
N THR A 130 -9.45 1.72 0.90
CA THR A 130 -9.09 3.15 0.91
C THR A 130 -8.83 3.69 2.33
N LYS A 131 -8.98 2.89 3.39
CA LYS A 131 -8.99 3.37 4.78
C LYS A 131 -7.64 3.53 5.49
N ASN A 132 -6.50 3.23 4.87
CA ASN A 132 -5.20 3.25 5.57
C ASN A 132 -4.17 4.29 5.07
N ARG A 133 -4.59 5.56 4.92
CA ARG A 133 -3.66 6.69 4.74
C ARG A 133 -3.41 7.53 6.01
N GLY A 134 -3.67 7.01 7.21
CA GLY A 134 -3.70 7.83 8.42
C GLY A 134 -3.23 7.23 9.75
N LYS A 135 -2.52 6.10 9.79
CA LYS A 135 -1.97 5.55 11.04
C LYS A 135 -0.54 5.06 10.86
N ASP A 136 0.37 6.00 10.64
CA ASP A 136 1.81 5.85 10.92
C ASP A 136 2.32 7.19 11.48
N ILE A 137 1.79 7.58 12.64
CA ILE A 137 2.36 8.59 13.54
C ILE A 137 2.13 8.10 14.95
N CYS A 138 3.11 7.34 15.45
CA CYS A 138 3.56 7.24 16.84
C CYS A 138 4.98 6.67 16.79
#